data_AF-A0A453B6C9-F1
#
_entry.id   AF-A0A453B6C9-F1
#
_cell.length_a   1.000
_cell.length_b   1.000
_cell.length_c   1.000
_cell.angle_alpha   90.00
_cell.angle_beta   90.00
_cell.angle_gamma   90.00
#
_symmetry.space_group_name_H-M   'P 1'
#
loop_
_entity.id
_entity.type
_entity.pdbx_description
1 polymer ?
#
loop_
_entity_poly.entity_id
_entity_poly.type
_entity_poly.pdbx_seq_one_letter_code
_entity_poly.pdbx_strand_id
1 'polypeptide(L)'
;YPTNYCILLQFFLELMKVPRMESKLRVFSFKIQFGSQVADLGKSLKTIDSSCNEIRSSLKLKEIMKKILLLGNTLNQGTARGAAVGFRLDSLLKLTDTRATNNKMTLMHYLCKVLAAKSPQLLNFHVDLVSLEATSKIQLKMLAEEMQAVSKGLEKVEHEFKASESDGPVSEIFREKLKEFTDNAGADVQSLSSLFSEV
;
A
#
# COMPACT_ATOMS: atom_id res chain seq x y z
N TYR A 1 19.32 44.53 -20.26
CA TYR A 1 20.16 43.32 -20.08
C TYR A 1 21.12 43.34 -18.87
N PRO A 2 21.63 44.47 -18.31
CA PRO A 2 22.49 44.43 -17.11
C PRO A 2 21.73 44.27 -15.78
N THR A 3 20.46 44.68 -15.72
CA THR A 3 19.66 44.73 -14.48
C THR A 3 19.34 43.34 -13.90
N ASN A 4 19.15 42.32 -14.75
CA ASN A 4 18.79 40.97 -14.31
C ASN A 4 19.94 40.27 -13.57
N TYR A 5 21.20 40.51 -13.97
CA TYR A 5 22.37 39.94 -13.29
C TYR A 5 22.55 40.51 -11.88
N CYS A 6 22.25 41.80 -11.69
CA CYS A 6 22.35 42.46 -10.39
C CYS A 6 21.30 41.91 -9.40
N ILE A 7 20.06 41.69 -9.86
CA ILE A 7 18.99 41.11 -9.06
C ILE A 7 19.31 39.66 -8.67
N LEU A 8 19.82 38.85 -9.61
CA LEU A 8 20.22 37.47 -9.36
C LEU A 8 21.36 37.39 -8.32
N LEU A 9 22.38 38.23 -8.46
CA LEU A 9 23.51 38.26 -7.53
C LEU A 9 23.06 38.69 -6.13
N GLN A 10 22.20 39.72 -6.03
CA GLN A 10 21.64 40.16 -4.76
C GLN A 10 20.84 39.04 -4.08
N PHE A 11 20.03 38.30 -4.84
CA PHE A 11 19.27 37.17 -4.32
C PHE A 11 20.20 36.09 -3.74
N PHE A 12 21.24 35.69 -4.47
CA PHE A 12 22.20 34.69 -3.97
C PHE A 12 22.98 35.18 -2.73
N LEU A 13 23.37 36.46 -2.69
CA LEU A 13 24.04 37.04 -1.52
C LEU A 13 23.14 37.02 -0.28
N GLU A 14 21.84 37.29 -0.42
CA GLU A 14 20.90 37.15 0.70
C GLU A 14 20.70 35.69 1.11
N LEU A 15 20.60 34.76 0.15
CA LEU A 15 20.50 33.33 0.44
C LEU A 15 21.72 32.78 1.19
N MET A 16 22.92 33.26 0.87
CA MET A 16 24.16 32.85 1.53
C MET A 16 24.23 33.25 3.00
N LYS A 17 23.41 34.22 3.44
CA LYS A 17 23.30 34.59 4.87
C LYS A 17 22.55 33.55 5.68
N VAL A 18 21.77 32.68 5.03
CA VAL A 18 21.00 31.63 5.71
C VAL A 18 21.90 30.41 5.95
N PRO A 19 22.17 30.04 7.21
CA PRO A 19 22.98 28.87 7.52
C PRO A 19 22.32 27.61 6.96
N ARG A 20 23.12 26.72 6.36
CA ARG A 20 22.66 25.40 5.85
C ARG A 20 21.40 25.51 4.97
N MET A 21 21.31 26.54 4.13
CA MET A 21 20.14 26.84 3.29
C MET A 21 19.62 25.62 2.50
N GLU A 22 20.49 24.82 1.90
CA GLU A 22 20.10 23.60 1.18
C GLU A 22 19.39 22.58 2.08
N SER A 23 19.86 22.41 3.32
CA SER A 23 19.24 21.52 4.32
C SER A 23 17.84 22.01 4.68
N LYS A 24 17.71 23.32 4.99
CA LYS A 24 16.43 23.95 5.34
C LYS A 24 15.43 23.88 4.18
N LEU A 25 15.88 24.08 2.94
CA LEU A 25 15.04 23.92 1.74
C LEU A 25 14.54 22.49 1.56
N ARG A 26 15.39 21.48 1.79
CA ARG A 26 14.97 20.07 1.74
C ARG A 26 13.92 19.76 2.80
N VAL A 27 14.11 20.26 4.02
CA VAL A 27 13.14 20.12 5.11
C VAL A 27 11.81 20.81 4.76
N PHE A 28 11.84 22.01 4.18
CA PHE A 28 10.62 22.68 3.72
C PHE A 28 9.90 21.90 2.62
N SER A 29 10.64 21.41 1.62
CA SER A 29 10.06 20.58 0.56
C SER A 29 9.37 19.35 1.15
N PHE A 30 10.03 18.65 2.07
CA PHE A 30 9.44 17.51 2.79
C PHE A 30 8.19 17.91 3.57
N LYS A 31 8.24 18.98 4.38
CA LYS A 31 7.09 19.46 5.15
C LYS A 31 5.87 19.75 4.28
N ILE A 32 6.08 20.29 3.07
CA ILE A 32 5.00 20.58 2.12
C ILE A 32 4.37 19.28 1.58
N GLN A 33 5.18 18.25 1.34
CA GLN A 33 4.75 16.97 0.75
C GLN A 33 4.24 15.97 1.80
N PHE A 34 4.62 16.14 3.08
CA PHE A 34 4.38 15.18 4.15
C PHE A 34 2.91 14.78 4.27
N GLY A 35 2.00 15.77 4.29
CA GLY A 35 0.58 15.51 4.48
C GLY A 35 -0.02 14.61 3.39
N SER A 36 0.33 14.84 2.11
CA SER A 36 -0.13 13.97 1.02
C SER A 36 0.52 12.59 1.09
N GLN A 37 1.83 12.51 1.38
CA GLN A 37 2.54 11.24 1.50
C GLN A 37 1.95 10.35 2.60
N VAL A 38 1.68 10.91 3.78
CA VAL A 38 1.06 10.18 4.89
C VAL A 38 -0.36 9.72 4.54
N ALA A 39 -1.15 10.59 3.91
CA ALA A 39 -2.52 10.26 3.51
C ALA A 39 -2.56 9.11 2.48
N ASP A 40 -1.68 9.15 1.48
CA ASP A 40 -1.61 8.15 0.41
C ASP A 40 -1.11 6.80 0.94
N LEU A 41 -0.07 6.80 1.79
CA LEU A 41 0.41 5.61 2.51
C LEU A 41 -0.70 5.00 3.36
N GLY A 42 -1.35 5.82 4.19
CA GLY A 42 -2.41 5.38 5.09
C GLY A 42 -3.61 4.79 4.34
N LYS A 43 -3.99 5.38 3.20
CA LYS A 43 -5.05 4.85 2.33
C LYS A 43 -4.67 3.49 1.75
N SER A 44 -3.44 3.34 1.29
CA SER A 44 -2.95 2.09 0.71
C SER A 44 -2.92 0.97 1.74
N LEU A 45 -2.40 1.23 2.94
CA LEU A 45 -2.38 0.26 4.05
C LEU A 45 -3.78 -0.19 4.46
N LYS A 46 -4.70 0.76 4.65
CA LYS A 46 -6.10 0.45 4.97
C LYS A 46 -6.79 -0.39 3.89
N THR A 47 -6.45 -0.15 2.62
CA THR A 47 -6.99 -0.92 1.50
C THR A 47 -6.51 -2.37 1.55
N ILE A 48 -5.22 -2.58 1.85
CA ILE A 48 -4.66 -3.93 2.01
C ILE A 48 -5.29 -4.66 3.20
N ASP A 49 -5.36 -4.02 4.37
CA ASP A 49 -5.97 -4.60 5.57
C ASP A 49 -7.45 -4.97 5.32
N SER A 50 -8.22 -4.07 4.71
CA SER A 50 -9.62 -4.32 4.36
C SER A 50 -9.76 -5.54 3.44
N SER A 51 -8.94 -5.64 2.38
CA SER A 51 -8.94 -6.78 1.47
C SER A 51 -8.57 -8.10 2.16
N CYS A 52 -7.57 -8.08 3.04
CA CYS A 52 -7.21 -9.25 3.86
C CYS A 52 -8.38 -9.70 4.75
N ASN A 53 -9.05 -8.75 5.40
CA ASN A 53 -10.21 -9.01 6.25
C ASN A 53 -11.41 -9.52 5.46
N GLU A 54 -11.70 -8.94 4.30
CA GLU A 54 -12.75 -9.40 3.36
C GLU A 54 -12.52 -10.85 2.92
N ILE A 55 -11.31 -11.19 2.47
CA ILE A 55 -10.95 -12.56 2.06
C ILE A 55 -11.09 -13.53 3.25
N ARG A 56 -10.56 -13.16 4.42
CA ARG A 56 -10.53 -14.02 5.60
C ARG A 56 -11.92 -14.26 6.18
N SER A 57 -12.79 -13.24 6.12
CA SER A 57 -14.14 -13.30 6.68
C SER A 57 -15.17 -13.89 5.71
N SER A 58 -14.93 -13.84 4.39
CA SER A 58 -15.89 -14.29 3.39
C SER A 58 -16.26 -15.77 3.51
N LEU A 59 -17.47 -16.02 4.05
CA LEU A 59 -18.04 -17.37 4.14
C LEU A 59 -18.34 -17.94 2.75
N LYS A 60 -18.79 -17.09 1.81
CA LYS A 60 -19.08 -17.52 0.44
C LYS A 60 -17.82 -18.01 -0.27
N LEU A 61 -16.70 -17.27 -0.14
CA LEU A 61 -15.42 -17.69 -0.70
C LEU A 61 -14.96 -19.02 -0.10
N LYS A 62 -15.06 -19.19 1.22
CA LYS A 62 -14.74 -20.47 1.90
C LYS A 62 -15.55 -21.64 1.34
N GLU A 63 -16.85 -21.47 1.15
CA GLU A 63 -17.71 -22.53 0.58
C GLU A 63 -17.38 -22.83 -0.89
N ILE A 64 -17.02 -21.82 -1.68
CA ILE A 64 -16.53 -22.03 -3.05
C ILE A 64 -15.23 -22.84 -3.04
N MET A 65 -14.27 -22.49 -2.17
CA MET A 65 -13.01 -23.24 -2.05
C MET A 65 -13.24 -24.70 -1.65
N LYS A 66 -14.18 -24.98 -0.74
CA LYS A 66 -14.56 -26.36 -0.38
C LYS A 66 -15.13 -27.14 -1.57
N LYS A 67 -16.00 -26.51 -2.37
CA LYS A 67 -16.57 -27.14 -3.57
C LYS A 67 -15.50 -27.41 -4.63
N ILE A 68 -14.54 -26.51 -4.80
CA ILE A 68 -13.39 -26.71 -5.68
C ILE A 68 -12.53 -27.88 -5.19
N LEU A 69 -12.25 -27.97 -3.89
CA LEU A 69 -11.50 -29.07 -3.30
C LEU A 69 -12.20 -30.41 -3.53
N LEU A 70 -13.51 -30.49 -3.27
CA LEU A 70 -14.32 -31.69 -3.50
C LEU A 70 -14.28 -32.12 -4.97
N LEU A 71 -14.44 -31.16 -5.88
CA LEU A 71 -14.40 -31.40 -7.32
C LEU A 71 -13.02 -31.91 -7.75
N GLY A 72 -11.95 -31.28 -7.27
CA GLY A 72 -10.57 -31.69 -7.52
C GLY A 72 -10.29 -33.11 -7.01
N ASN A 73 -10.70 -33.45 -5.79
CA ASN A 73 -10.53 -34.80 -5.22
C ASN A 73 -11.31 -35.85 -6.00
N THR A 74 -12.54 -35.52 -6.43
CA THR A 74 -13.37 -36.43 -7.25
C THR A 74 -12.71 -36.72 -8.59
N LEU A 75 -12.23 -35.69 -9.29
CA LEU A 75 -11.58 -35.85 -10.59
C LEU A 75 -10.24 -36.58 -10.52
N ASN A 76 -9.53 -36.44 -9.40
CA ASN A 76 -8.22 -37.04 -9.19
C ASN A 76 -8.29 -38.34 -8.38
N GLN A 77 -9.48 -38.92 -8.20
CA GLN A 77 -9.66 -40.17 -7.46
C GLN A 77 -8.78 -41.28 -8.04
N GLY A 78 -8.10 -42.02 -7.16
CA GLY A 78 -7.15 -43.08 -7.56
C GLY A 78 -5.76 -42.59 -7.97
N THR A 79 -5.52 -41.27 -7.96
CA THR A 79 -4.18 -40.68 -8.13
C THR A 79 -3.63 -40.16 -6.80
N ALA A 80 -2.34 -39.84 -6.77
CA ALA A 80 -1.70 -39.17 -5.61
C ALA A 80 -2.36 -37.82 -5.22
N ARG A 81 -3.21 -37.25 -6.08
CA ARG A 81 -3.92 -35.98 -5.85
C ARG A 81 -5.39 -36.14 -5.44
N GLY A 82 -5.90 -37.37 -5.30
CA GLY A 82 -7.32 -37.66 -5.06
C GLY A 82 -7.81 -37.50 -3.61
N ALA A 83 -6.90 -37.25 -2.67
CA ALA A 83 -7.20 -37.11 -1.25
C ALA A 83 -6.56 -35.84 -0.65
N ALA A 84 -6.57 -34.74 -1.40
CA ALA A 84 -6.01 -33.48 -0.95
C ALA A 84 -6.86 -32.88 0.20
N VAL A 85 -6.19 -32.31 1.20
CA VAL A 85 -6.81 -31.54 2.29
C VAL A 85 -6.97 -30.06 1.95
N GLY A 86 -6.28 -29.60 0.90
CA GLY A 86 -6.30 -28.23 0.43
C GLY A 86 -5.54 -28.11 -0.90
N PHE A 87 -5.57 -26.92 -1.48
CA PHE A 87 -4.85 -26.59 -2.71
C PHE A 87 -4.30 -25.17 -2.62
N ARG A 88 -3.27 -24.89 -3.42
CA ARG A 88 -2.71 -23.55 -3.54
C ARG A 88 -3.57 -22.67 -4.46
N LEU A 89 -3.65 -21.36 -4.19
CA LEU A 89 -4.51 -20.44 -4.95
C LEU A 89 -4.16 -20.35 -6.45
N ASP A 90 -2.90 -20.52 -6.82
CA ASP A 90 -2.44 -20.62 -8.23
C ASP A 90 -3.17 -21.73 -9.01
N SER A 91 -3.65 -22.76 -8.31
CA SER A 91 -4.39 -23.88 -8.92
C SER A 91 -5.79 -23.48 -9.38
N LEU A 92 -6.33 -22.34 -8.96
CA LEU A 92 -7.62 -21.83 -9.46
C LEU A 92 -7.57 -21.54 -10.96
N LEU A 93 -6.42 -21.13 -11.49
CA LEU A 93 -6.23 -20.90 -12.93
C LEU A 93 -6.42 -22.19 -13.74
N LYS A 94 -6.17 -23.35 -13.16
CA LYS A 94 -6.35 -24.64 -13.84
C LYS A 94 -7.81 -25.00 -14.07
N LEU A 95 -8.75 -24.34 -13.38
CA LEU A 95 -10.19 -24.57 -13.59
C LEU A 95 -10.64 -24.08 -14.96
N THR A 96 -10.00 -23.04 -15.51
CA THR A 96 -10.28 -22.56 -16.87
C THR A 96 -9.60 -23.43 -17.93
N ASP A 97 -8.51 -24.12 -17.59
CA ASP A 97 -7.75 -24.96 -18.51
C ASP A 97 -8.30 -26.38 -18.62
N THR A 98 -8.83 -26.93 -17.52
CA THR A 98 -9.35 -28.30 -17.47
C THR A 98 -10.66 -28.39 -18.24
N ARG A 99 -10.72 -29.19 -19.31
CA ARG A 99 -11.88 -29.34 -20.19
C ARG A 99 -12.51 -30.73 -20.10
N ALA A 100 -13.82 -30.77 -20.33
CA ALA A 100 -14.52 -32.03 -20.59
C ALA A 100 -13.99 -32.67 -21.89
N THR A 101 -14.15 -33.98 -22.04
CA THR A 101 -13.67 -34.76 -23.20
C THR A 101 -14.16 -34.22 -24.55
N ASN A 102 -15.32 -33.57 -24.57
CA ASN A 102 -15.89 -32.96 -25.76
C ASN A 102 -15.36 -31.54 -26.06
N ASN A 103 -14.42 -31.02 -25.26
CA ASN A 103 -13.83 -29.68 -25.31
C ASN A 103 -14.78 -28.48 -25.24
N LYS A 104 -16.10 -28.70 -25.09
CA LYS A 104 -17.13 -27.64 -25.10
C LYS A 104 -17.27 -26.92 -23.75
N MET A 105 -16.76 -27.50 -22.68
CA MET A 105 -17.00 -27.02 -21.32
C MET A 105 -15.74 -27.15 -20.47
N THR A 106 -15.37 -26.08 -19.75
CA THR A 106 -14.29 -26.13 -18.77
C THR A 106 -14.81 -26.48 -17.38
N LEU A 107 -13.92 -26.85 -16.48
CA LEU A 107 -14.26 -27.14 -15.10
C LEU A 107 -14.83 -25.91 -14.38
N MET A 108 -14.36 -24.71 -14.73
CA MET A 108 -14.93 -23.45 -14.24
C MET A 108 -16.39 -23.26 -14.69
N HIS A 109 -16.70 -23.52 -15.96
CA HIS A 109 -18.10 -23.48 -16.43
C HIS A 109 -18.98 -24.47 -15.66
N TYR A 110 -18.44 -25.65 -15.35
CA TYR A 110 -19.16 -26.68 -14.60
C TYR A 110 -19.41 -26.25 -13.16
N LEU A 111 -18.39 -25.71 -12.50
CA LEU A 111 -18.52 -25.15 -11.17
C LEU A 111 -19.60 -24.07 -11.13
N CYS A 112 -19.58 -23.09 -12.05
CA CYS A 112 -20.60 -22.04 -12.13
C CYS A 112 -22.02 -22.62 -12.30
N LYS A 113 -22.19 -23.63 -13.17
CA LYS A 113 -23.50 -24.29 -13.37
C LYS A 113 -23.99 -24.99 -12.10
N VAL A 114 -23.11 -25.70 -11.40
CA VAL A 114 -23.45 -26.38 -10.14
C VAL A 114 -23.77 -25.37 -9.04
N LEU A 115 -23.01 -24.29 -8.95
CA LEU A 115 -23.27 -23.19 -8.01
C LEU A 115 -24.62 -22.53 -8.30
N ALA A 116 -24.93 -22.20 -9.55
CA ALA A 116 -26.21 -21.63 -9.94
C ALA A 116 -27.40 -22.53 -9.56
N ALA A 117 -27.26 -23.84 -9.73
CA ALA A 117 -28.33 -24.79 -9.44
C ALA A 117 -28.52 -25.07 -7.94
N LYS A 118 -27.44 -25.15 -7.16
CA LYS A 118 -27.48 -25.65 -5.76
C LYS A 118 -27.22 -24.58 -4.70
N SER A 119 -26.55 -23.50 -5.05
CA SER A 119 -26.09 -22.48 -4.10
C SER A 119 -25.91 -21.12 -4.82
N PRO A 120 -26.96 -20.57 -5.46
CA PRO A 120 -26.86 -19.38 -6.31
C PRO A 120 -26.33 -18.15 -5.56
N GLN A 121 -26.57 -18.07 -4.24
CA GLN A 121 -26.03 -17.03 -3.37
C GLN A 121 -24.49 -17.00 -3.31
N LEU A 122 -23.79 -18.03 -3.76
CA LEU A 122 -22.33 -18.03 -3.83
C LEU A 122 -21.81 -17.30 -5.07
N LEU A 123 -22.62 -17.12 -6.12
CA LEU A 123 -22.18 -16.49 -7.36
C LEU A 123 -21.85 -15.00 -7.19
N ASN A 124 -22.42 -14.34 -6.18
CA ASN A 124 -22.15 -12.94 -5.86
C ASN A 124 -21.08 -12.75 -4.78
N PHE A 125 -20.23 -13.75 -4.51
CA PHE A 125 -19.19 -13.64 -3.47
C PHE A 125 -18.26 -12.44 -3.66
N HIS A 126 -18.00 -12.04 -4.90
CA HIS A 126 -17.12 -10.93 -5.26
C HIS A 126 -17.67 -9.57 -4.80
N VAL A 127 -18.98 -9.45 -4.56
CA VAL A 127 -19.61 -8.22 -4.05
C VAL A 127 -19.12 -7.92 -2.62
N ASP A 128 -18.72 -8.94 -1.88
CA ASP A 128 -18.20 -8.81 -0.52
C ASP A 128 -16.67 -8.53 -0.50
N LEU A 129 -16.01 -8.49 -1.67
CA LEU A 129 -14.55 -8.32 -1.84
C LEU A 129 -14.22 -6.97 -2.49
N VAL A 130 -14.79 -5.89 -1.95
CA VAL A 130 -14.77 -4.55 -2.56
C VAL A 130 -13.37 -3.95 -2.66
N SER A 131 -12.47 -4.29 -1.73
CA SER A 131 -11.12 -3.73 -1.66
C SER A 131 -10.11 -4.49 -2.52
N LEU A 132 -10.48 -5.67 -3.03
CA LEU A 132 -9.57 -6.60 -3.68
C LEU A 132 -8.97 -6.04 -4.98
N GLU A 133 -9.79 -5.39 -5.81
CA GLU A 133 -9.32 -4.81 -7.08
C GLU A 133 -8.34 -3.66 -6.83
N ALA A 134 -8.66 -2.78 -5.89
CA ALA A 134 -7.76 -1.68 -5.52
C ALA A 134 -6.45 -2.21 -4.94
N THR A 135 -6.52 -3.23 -4.09
CA THR A 135 -5.34 -3.90 -3.50
C THR A 135 -4.43 -4.50 -4.56
N SER A 136 -4.99 -5.10 -5.62
CA SER A 136 -4.19 -5.70 -6.70
C SER A 136 -3.32 -4.70 -7.47
N LYS A 137 -3.61 -3.40 -7.36
CA LYS A 137 -2.86 -2.32 -8.01
C LYS A 137 -1.73 -1.78 -7.13
N ILE A 138 -1.69 -2.14 -5.84
CA ILE A 138 -0.67 -1.69 -4.89
C ILE A 138 0.58 -2.54 -5.03
N GLN A 139 1.73 -1.88 -5.18
CA GLN A 139 3.02 -2.54 -5.21
C GLN A 139 3.69 -2.42 -3.83
N LEU A 140 3.80 -3.53 -3.11
CA LEU A 140 4.38 -3.56 -1.76
C LEU A 140 5.80 -2.98 -1.71
N LYS A 141 6.59 -3.17 -2.77
CA LYS A 141 7.93 -2.58 -2.87
C LYS A 141 7.89 -1.05 -2.88
N MET A 142 7.02 -0.46 -3.70
CA MET A 142 6.86 1.01 -3.77
C MET A 142 6.36 1.56 -2.44
N LEU A 143 5.39 0.86 -1.83
CA LEU A 143 4.86 1.23 -0.51
C LEU A 143 5.94 1.24 0.57
N ALA A 144 6.83 0.24 0.58
CA ALA A 144 7.95 0.17 1.49
C ALA A 144 8.97 1.30 1.26
N GLU A 145 9.25 1.63 0.01
CA GLU A 145 10.14 2.74 -0.37
C GLU A 145 9.56 4.09 0.08
N GLU A 146 8.25 4.30 -0.08
CA GLU A 146 7.54 5.50 0.39
C GLU A 146 7.56 5.60 1.93
N MET A 147 7.28 4.51 2.63
CA MET A 147 7.34 4.47 4.10
C MET A 147 8.75 4.81 4.61
N GLN A 148 9.78 4.27 3.97
CA GLN A 148 11.17 4.58 4.28
C GLN A 148 11.50 6.05 3.97
N ALA A 149 11.00 6.59 2.86
CA ALA A 149 11.21 7.98 2.48
C ALA A 149 10.59 8.95 3.50
N VAL A 150 9.39 8.66 3.98
CA VAL A 150 8.72 9.46 5.03
C VAL A 150 9.48 9.40 6.34
N SER A 151 9.89 8.20 6.78
CA SER A 151 10.64 8.02 8.03
C SER A 151 11.98 8.77 8.00
N LYS A 152 12.77 8.58 6.93
CA LYS A 152 14.05 9.29 6.75
C LYS A 152 13.87 10.79 6.55
N GLY A 153 12.75 11.21 5.95
CA GLY A 153 12.40 12.61 5.80
C GLY A 153 12.22 13.28 7.15
N LEU A 154 11.47 12.64 8.06
CA LEU A 154 11.26 13.11 9.42
C LEU A 154 12.56 13.16 10.22
N GLU A 155 13.41 12.13 10.15
CA GLU A 155 14.75 12.13 10.77
C GLU A 155 15.59 13.34 10.33
N LYS A 156 15.54 13.69 9.04
CA LYS A 156 16.25 14.86 8.52
C LYS A 156 15.68 16.17 9.05
N VAL A 157 14.36 16.26 9.25
CA VAL A 157 13.72 17.41 9.89
C VAL A 157 14.20 17.56 11.33
N GLU A 158 14.20 16.48 12.10
CA GLU A 158 14.66 16.50 13.50
C GLU A 158 16.15 16.87 13.61
N HIS A 159 16.98 16.34 12.70
CA HIS A 159 18.39 16.68 12.65
C HIS A 159 18.61 18.17 12.35
N GLU A 160 17.93 18.72 11.33
CA GLU A 160 18.06 20.14 11.01
C GLU A 160 17.47 21.04 12.11
N PHE A 161 16.38 20.62 12.77
CA PHE A 161 15.81 21.33 13.91
C PHE A 161 16.83 21.49 15.05
N LYS A 162 17.56 20.41 15.37
CA LYS A 162 18.65 20.43 16.36
C LYS A 162 19.83 21.28 15.90
N ALA A 163 20.29 21.09 14.65
CA ALA A 163 21.42 21.85 14.10
C ALA A 163 21.14 23.36 14.04
N SER A 164 19.88 23.76 13.91
CA SER A 164 19.47 25.16 13.84
C SER A 164 19.55 25.93 15.16
N GLU A 165 19.79 25.25 16.28
CA GLU A 165 19.90 25.90 17.58
C GLU A 165 21.05 26.90 17.67
N SER A 166 22.15 26.64 16.97
CA SER A 166 23.34 27.50 16.95
C SER A 166 23.33 28.59 15.88
N ASP A 167 22.26 28.70 15.09
CA ASP A 167 22.18 29.67 13.98
C ASP A 167 21.88 31.11 14.44
N GLY A 168 21.47 31.30 15.69
CA GLY A 168 21.03 32.60 16.20
C GLY A 168 19.65 33.03 15.67
N PRO A 169 19.32 34.34 15.73
CA PRO A 169 17.97 34.84 15.47
C PRO A 169 17.42 34.54 14.05
N VAL A 170 18.30 34.35 13.07
CA VAL A 170 17.91 34.09 11.67
C VAL A 170 17.08 32.81 11.50
N SER A 171 17.25 31.84 12.42
CA SER A 171 16.54 30.54 12.38
C SER A 171 15.45 30.41 13.45
N GLU A 172 15.12 31.46 14.20
CA GLU A 172 14.15 31.38 15.31
C GLU A 172 12.76 30.96 14.82
N ILE A 173 12.20 31.68 13.84
CA ILE A 173 10.90 31.37 13.22
C ILE A 173 10.93 29.99 12.56
N PHE A 174 12.05 29.64 11.92
CA PHE A 174 12.23 28.33 11.30
C PHE A 174 12.09 27.20 12.33
N ARG A 175 12.77 27.33 13.47
CA ARG A 175 12.70 26.33 14.56
C ARG A 175 11.31 26.25 15.17
N GLU A 176 10.66 27.38 15.42
CA GLU A 176 9.29 27.39 15.94
C GLU A 176 8.33 26.60 15.04
N LYS A 177 8.38 26.85 13.72
CA LYS A 177 7.55 26.15 12.74
C LYS A 177 7.91 24.69 12.53
N LEU A 178 9.17 24.31 12.70
CA LEU A 178 9.56 22.90 12.69
C LEU A 178 9.10 22.16 13.93
N LYS A 179 9.16 22.78 15.11
CA LYS A 179 8.69 22.16 16.35
C LYS A 179 7.21 21.79 16.27
N GLU A 180 6.38 22.75 15.85
CA GLU A 180 4.94 22.54 15.62
C GLU A 180 4.69 21.39 14.63
N PHE A 181 5.52 21.28 13.60
CA PHE A 181 5.41 20.19 12.63
C PHE A 181 5.85 18.84 13.20
N THR A 182 7.00 18.76 13.88
CA THR A 182 7.55 17.49 14.40
C THR A 182 6.66 16.89 15.48
N ASP A 183 6.01 17.73 16.30
CA ASP A 183 5.08 17.27 17.36
C ASP A 183 3.90 16.47 16.76
N ASN A 184 3.41 16.88 15.59
CA ASN A 184 2.31 16.20 14.89
C ASN A 184 2.82 15.06 13.99
N ALA A 185 3.86 15.33 13.19
CA ALA A 185 4.39 14.39 12.20
C ALA A 185 4.96 13.12 12.85
N GLY A 186 5.53 13.21 14.04
CA GLY A 186 6.05 12.04 14.76
C GLY A 186 4.96 11.01 15.07
N ALA A 187 3.78 11.45 15.50
CA ALA A 187 2.65 10.57 15.80
C ALA A 187 2.12 9.88 14.54
N ASP A 188 2.00 10.63 13.44
CA ASP A 188 1.53 10.10 12.14
C ASP A 188 2.47 9.01 11.60
N VAL A 189 3.78 9.25 11.63
CA VAL A 189 4.78 8.27 11.16
C VAL A 189 4.79 7.01 12.04
N GLN A 190 4.66 7.16 13.36
CA GLN A 190 4.55 6.01 14.26
C GLN A 190 3.29 5.19 13.98
N SER A 191 2.14 5.85 13.79
CA SER A 191 0.89 5.18 13.45
C SER A 191 0.99 4.43 12.12
N LEU A 192 1.58 5.04 11.08
CA LEU A 192 1.81 4.38 9.79
C LEU A 192 2.76 3.20 9.92
N SER A 193 3.82 3.32 10.71
CA SER A 193 4.77 2.23 10.93
C SER A 193 4.13 1.03 11.61
N SER A 194 3.22 1.26 12.57
CA SER A 194 2.46 0.18 13.21
C SER A 194 1.57 -0.53 12.18
N LEU A 195 0.75 0.22 11.44
CA LEU A 195 -0.10 -0.31 10.38
C LEU A 195 0.69 -1.07 9.30
N PHE A 196 1.85 -0.54 8.91
CA PHE A 196 2.72 -1.18 7.91
C PHE A 196 3.29 -2.52 8.40
N SER A 197 3.55 -2.68 9.71
CA SER A 197 4.06 -3.93 10.27
C SER A 197 3.00 -5.02 10.45
N GLU A 198 1.72 -4.63 10.48
CA GLU A 198 0.58 -5.54 10.56
C GLU A 198 0.15 -6.09 9.19
N VAL A 199 0.53 -5.39 8.11
CA VAL A 199 0.22 -5.72 6.72
C VAL A 199 1.34 -6.56 6.09
#